data_AF-A0A1Q9V288-F1
#
_entry.id   AF-A0A1Q9V288-F1
#
_cell.length_a   1.000
_cell.length_b   1.000
_cell.length_c   1.000
_cell.angle_alpha   90.00
_cell.angle_beta   90.00
_cell.angle_gamma   90.00
#
_symmetry.space_group_name_H-M   'P 1'
#
loop_
_entity.id
_entity.type
_entity.pdbx_description
1 polymer ?
#
loop_
_entity_poly.entity_id
_entity_poly.type
_entity_poly.pdbx_seq_one_letter_code
_entity_poly.pdbx_strand_id
1 'polypeptide(L)' 'MEFVRWFLDALLVITSCFLVLLILMHKGRGGGMSDMFGGGMSSSLGGSSVAERNLNRITVAMALVWVSVIVGLGVLVRFS' A
#
# COMPACT_ATOMS: atom_id res chain seq x y z
N MET A 1 15.87 -14.07 -21.68
CA MET A 1 15.86 -13.24 -20.46
C MET A 1 15.14 -11.92 -20.65
N GLU A 2 15.31 -11.26 -21.80
CA GLU A 2 14.62 -9.99 -22.14
C GLU A 2 13.12 -10.01 -21.83
N PHE A 3 12.34 -10.92 -22.41
CA PHE A 3 10.88 -10.96 -22.22
C PHE A 3 10.44 -10.99 -20.75
N VAL A 4 11.12 -11.79 -19.92
CA VAL A 4 10.81 -11.91 -18.47
C VAL A 4 11.12 -10.60 -17.74
N ARG A 5 12.22 -9.94 -18.12
CA ARG A 5 12.59 -8.63 -17.58
C ARG A 5 11.57 -7.55 -17.94
N TRP A 6 11.19 -7.45 -19.21
CA TRP A 6 10.14 -6.53 -19.68
C TRP A 6 8.82 -6.73 -18.94
N PHE A 7 8.43 -7.99 -18.70
CA PHE A 7 7.22 -8.33 -17.95
C PHE A 7 7.31 -7.87 -16.47
N LEU A 8 8.41 -8.19 -15.79
CA LEU A 8 8.62 -7.80 -14.39
C LEU A 8 8.70 -6.29 -14.20
N ASP A 9 9.38 -5.57 -15.11
CA ASP A 9 9.46 -4.11 -15.08
C ASP A 9 8.07 -3.46 -15.26
N ALA A 10 7.29 -3.94 -16.23
CA ALA A 10 5.92 -3.46 -16.43
C ALA A 10 5.05 -3.72 -15.19
N LEU A 11 5.16 -4.90 -14.59
CA LEU A 11 4.40 -5.28 -13.40
C LEU A 11 4.81 -4.44 -12.18
N LEU A 12 6.10 -4.13 -12.02
CA LEU A 12 6.60 -3.24 -10.98
C LEU A 12 6.02 -1.82 -11.11
N VAL A 13 6.00 -1.26 -12.31
CA VAL A 13 5.46 0.09 -12.55
C VAL A 13 3.97 0.13 -12.26
N ILE A 14 3.21 -0.85 -12.74
CA ILE A 14 1.75 -0.93 -12.52
C ILE A 14 1.44 -1.06 -11.04
N THR A 15 2.09 -1.98 -10.33
CA THR A 15 1.88 -2.20 -8.88
C THR A 15 2.30 -0.98 -8.04
N SER A 16 3.36 -0.27 -8.43
CA SER A 16 3.77 0.99 -7.78
C SER A 16 2.70 2.08 -7.93
N CYS A 17 2.17 2.26 -9.14
CA CYS A 17 1.11 3.24 -9.40
C CYS A 17 -0.16 2.91 -8.61
N PHE A 18 -0.57 1.63 -8.60
CA PHE A 18 -1.71 1.15 -7.84
C PHE A 18 -1.54 1.38 -6.33
N LEU A 19 -0.35 1.11 -5.78
CA LEU A 19 -0.05 1.35 -4.37
C LEU A 19 -0.15 2.83 -4.01
N VAL A 20 0.38 3.73 -4.84
CA VAL A 20 0.25 5.17 -4.60
C VAL A 20 -1.22 5.57 -4.54
N LEU A 21 -2.05 5.13 -5.50
CA LEU A 21 -3.49 5.41 -5.52
C LEU A 21 -4.20 4.81 -4.29
N LEU A 22 -3.91 3.56 -3.95
CA LEU A 22 -4.46 2.88 -2.77
C LEU A 22 -4.11 3.61 -1.47
N ILE A 23 -2.88 4.08 -1.33
CA ILE A 23 -2.43 4.85 -0.16
C ILE A 23 -3.14 6.19 -0.09
N LEU A 24 -3.25 6.94 -1.20
CA LEU A 24 -3.97 8.22 -1.25
C LEU A 24 -5.47 8.06 -0.92
N MET A 25 -6.05 6.91 -1.25
CA MET A 25 -7.45 6.59 -0.93
C MET A 25 -7.66 6.26 0.56
N HIS A 26 -6.60 6.05 1.35
CA HIS A 26 -6.74 5.96 2.80
C HIS A 26 -7.13 7.32 3.34
N LYS A 27 -8.30 7.37 4.00
CA LYS A 27 -8.73 8.54 4.75
C LYS A 27 -7.64 8.88 5.77
N GLY A 28 -7.04 10.06 5.64
CA GLY A 28 -6.07 10.59 6.63
C GLY A 28 -6.77 10.74 7.97
N ARG A 29 -6.69 9.73 8.84
CA ARG A 29 -7.27 9.81 10.19
C ARG A 29 -6.45 10.78 11.04
N GLY A 30 -7.07 11.90 11.41
CA GLY A 30 -6.78 12.64 12.65
C GLY A 30 -5.55 13.56 12.65
N GLY A 31 -5.48 14.53 11.72
CA GLY A 31 -4.41 15.54 11.67
C GLY A 31 -4.75 16.88 12.33
N GLY A 32 -5.76 16.94 13.21
CA GLY A 32 -6.03 18.14 14.00
C GLY A 32 -5.14 18.20 15.24
N MET A 33 -4.57 19.36 15.56
CA MET A 33 -3.82 19.55 16.82
C MET A 33 -4.64 19.09 18.05
N SER A 34 -5.97 19.21 18.02
CA SER A 34 -6.85 18.71 19.08
C SER A 34 -6.75 17.20 19.33
N ASP A 35 -6.56 16.37 18.30
CA ASP A 35 -6.44 14.91 18.46
C ASP A 35 -5.05 14.53 19.00
N MET A 36 -4.03 15.36 18.76
CA MET A 36 -2.67 15.20 19.28
C MET A 36 -2.49 15.78 20.70
N PHE A 37 -3.33 16.72 21.12
CA PHE A 37 -3.28 17.42 22.42
C PHE A 37 -4.38 17.04 23.41
N GLY A 38 -4.99 15.84 23.29
CA GLY A 38 -5.88 15.29 24.32
C GLY A 38 -7.39 15.47 24.08
N GLY A 39 -7.79 15.74 22.84
CA GLY A 39 -9.20 15.80 22.43
C GLY A 39 -9.83 14.41 22.32
N GLY A 40 -10.45 13.93 23.40
CA GLY A 40 -11.57 12.99 23.28
C GLY A 40 -11.54 11.77 24.18
N MET A 41 -11.84 11.95 25.48
CA MET A 41 -12.27 10.86 26.37
C MET A 41 -13.70 10.34 26.04
N SER A 42 -14.20 10.53 24.80
CA SER A 42 -15.56 10.14 24.41
C SER A 42 -15.74 9.91 22.90
N SER A 43 -14.86 9.13 22.27
CA SER A 43 -15.07 8.71 20.87
C SER A 43 -14.56 7.30 20.59
N SER A 44 -14.83 6.37 21.51
CA SER A 44 -15.16 5.01 21.08
C SER A 44 -16.54 5.07 20.40
N LEU A 45 -16.74 4.27 19.34
CA LEU A 45 -18.00 4.12 18.57
C LEU A 45 -18.23 5.17 17.46
N GLY A 46 -17.46 5.09 16.38
CA GLY A 46 -17.71 5.88 15.18
C GLY A 46 -17.06 5.33 13.92
N GLY A 47 -17.24 4.03 13.66
CA GLY A 47 -17.00 3.43 12.34
C GLY A 47 -15.55 3.43 11.86
N SER A 48 -14.76 2.43 12.29
CA SER A 48 -13.83 1.83 11.33
C SER A 48 -14.70 1.18 10.27
N SER A 49 -15.01 1.96 9.22
CA SER A 49 -15.93 1.51 8.19
C SER A 49 -15.39 0.19 7.63
N VAL A 50 -16.26 -0.76 7.33
CA VAL A 50 -15.86 -2.04 6.73
C VAL A 50 -15.00 -1.80 5.49
N ALA A 51 -15.25 -0.68 4.79
CA ALA A 51 -14.43 -0.20 3.68
C ALA A 51 -12.98 0.14 4.10
N GLU A 52 -12.72 0.86 5.20
CA GLU A 52 -11.35 1.16 5.65
C GLU A 52 -10.55 -0.11 5.96
N ARG A 53 -11.17 -1.07 6.66
CA ARG A 53 -10.51 -2.35 6.99
C ARG A 53 -10.23 -3.19 5.76
N ASN A 54 -11.12 -3.15 4.76
CA ASN A 54 -10.92 -3.86 3.50
C ASN A 54 -9.83 -3.19 2.66
N LEU A 55 -9.84 -1.87 2.58
CA LEU A 55 -8.86 -1.06 1.85
C LEU A 55 -7.44 -1.26 2.40
N ASN A 56 -7.29 -1.33 3.73
CA ASN A 56 -6.01 -1.69 4.36
C ASN A 56 -5.55 -3.10 3.96
N ARG A 57 -6.44 -4.10 4.02
CA ARG A 57 -6.10 -5.49 3.63
C ARG A 57 -5.67 -5.60 2.17
N ILE A 58 -6.38 -4.93 1.25
CA ILE A 58 -6.04 -4.89 -0.17
C ILE A 58 -4.68 -4.23 -0.37
N THR A 59 -4.39 -3.15 0.34
CA THR A 59 -3.13 -2.41 0.21
C THR A 59 -1.95 -3.23 0.74
N VAL A 60 -2.11 -3.91 1.86
CA VAL A 60 -1.09 -4.83 2.39
C VAL A 60 -0.84 -5.99 1.43
N ALA A 61 -1.90 -6.60 0.88
CA ALA A 61 -1.75 -7.66 -0.11
C ALA A 61 -1.02 -7.16 -1.37
N MET A 62 -1.37 -5.97 -1.87
CA MET A 62 -0.70 -5.35 -3.00
C MET A 62 0.78 -5.02 -2.70
N ALA A 63 1.08 -4.56 -1.50
CA ALA A 63 2.45 -4.27 -1.07
C ALA A 63 3.31 -5.54 -1.03
N LEU A 64 2.77 -6.66 -0.57
CA LEU A 64 3.47 -7.96 -0.59
C LEU A 64 3.78 -8.42 -2.03
N VAL A 65 2.84 -8.27 -2.95
CA VAL A 65 3.06 -8.56 -4.38
C VAL A 65 4.15 -7.65 -4.94
N TRP A 66 4.07 -6.34 -4.69
CA TRP A 66 5.06 -5.36 -5.14
C TRP A 66 6.48 -5.69 -4.64
N VAL A 67 6.65 -6.00 -3.35
CA VAL A 67 7.96 -6.41 -2.80
C VAL A 67 8.46 -7.70 -3.45
N SER A 68 7.57 -8.68 -3.67
CA SER A 68 7.95 -9.94 -4.30
C SER A 68 8.52 -9.74 -5.71
N VAL A 69 7.99 -8.77 -6.45
CA VAL A 69 8.43 -8.40 -7.81
C VAL A 69 9.79 -7.72 -7.78
N ILE A 70 10.05 -6.85 -6.80
CA ILE A 70 11.37 -6.24 -6.58
C ILE A 70 12.42 -7.30 -6.30
N VAL A 71 12.12 -8.25 -5.40
CA VAL A 71 13.03 -9.35 -5.09
C VAL A 71 13.26 -10.21 -6.32
N GLY A 72 12.20 -10.54 -7.08
CA GLY A 72 12.30 -11.28 -8.34
C GLY A 72 13.20 -10.59 -9.37
N LEU A 73 13.05 -9.27 -9.55
CA LEU A 73 13.92 -8.46 -10.40
C LEU A 73 15.37 -8.45 -9.90
N GLY A 74 15.58 -8.26 -8.59
CA GLY A 74 16.92 -8.26 -8.01
C GLY A 74 17.65 -9.60 -8.20
N VAL A 75 16.93 -10.71 -8.05
CA VAL A 75 17.43 -12.05 -8.36
C VAL A 75 17.73 -12.19 -9.85
N LEU A 76 16.81 -11.78 -10.73
CA LEU A 76 17.02 -11.86 -12.17
C LEU A 76 18.24 -11.05 -12.60
N VAL A 77 18.42 -9.82 -12.11
CA VAL A 77 19.59 -8.99 -12.38
C VAL A 77 20.89 -9.61 -11.85
N ARG A 78 20.84 -10.35 -10.73
CA ARG A 78 22.01 -10.98 -10.14
C ARG A 78 22.49 -12.23 -10.89
N PHE A 79 21.58 -12.95 -11.54
CA PHE A 79 21.85 -14.24 -12.23
C PHE A 79 21.76 -14.16 -13.76
N SER A 80 21.28 -13.03 -14.30
CA SER A 80 21.39 -12.63 -15.72
C SER A 80 22.76 -12.01 -16.01
#